data_AF-U7D8K0-F1
#
_entry.id   AF-U7D8K0-F1
#
_cell.length_a   1.000
_cell.length_b   1.000
_cell.length_c   1.000
_cell.angle_alpha   90.00
_cell.angle_beta   90.00
_cell.angle_gamma   90.00
#
_symmetry.space_group_name_H-M   'P 1'
#
loop_
_entity.id
_entity.type
_entity.pdbx_description
1 polymer ?
#
loop_
_entity_poly.entity_id
_entity_poly.type
_entity_poly.pdbx_seq_one_letter_code
_entity_poly.pdbx_strand_id
1 'polypeptide(L)' 'MIRPEQKKQKKATEMRDNLKKGDKIITAGGIYGTIKKVVNEKVIIQTAPNTEITILKTSVGTLQEELDKKLDN' A
#
# COMPACT_ATOMS: atom_id res chain seq x y z
N MET A 1 0.78 25.27 -11.14
CA MET A 1 0.94 23.85 -10.80
C MET A 1 -0.15 23.45 -9.81
N ILE A 2 -0.96 22.46 -10.16
CA ILE A 2 -2.21 22.11 -9.48
C ILE A 2 -1.89 21.49 -8.09
N ARG A 3 -2.08 22.29 -7.03
CA ARG A 3 -1.85 21.91 -5.61
C ARG A 3 -2.44 20.56 -5.17
N PRO A 4 -3.63 20.11 -5.60
CA PRO A 4 -4.19 18.84 -5.11
C PRO A 4 -3.41 17.59 -5.55
N GLU A 5 -2.77 17.60 -6.73
CA GLU A 5 -2.06 16.44 -7.25
C GLU A 5 -0.71 16.22 -6.56
N GLN A 6 0.05 17.29 -6.33
CA GLN A 6 1.26 17.24 -5.51
C GLN A 6 0.96 16.72 -4.09
N LYS A 7 -0.18 17.12 -3.50
CA LYS A 7 -0.56 16.69 -2.15
C LYS A 7 -0.89 15.19 -2.11
N LYS A 8 -1.52 14.65 -3.15
CA LYS A 8 -1.77 13.19 -3.29
C LYS A 8 -0.47 12.41 -3.47
N GLN A 9 0.46 12.90 -4.29
CA GLN A 9 1.76 12.24 -4.46
C GLN A 9 2.57 12.22 -3.16
N LYS A 10 2.65 13.35 -2.44
CA LYS A 10 3.35 13.41 -1.15
C LYS A 10 2.77 12.41 -0.15
N LYS A 11 1.44 12.36 -0.01
CA LYS A 11 0.77 11.39 0.86
C LYS A 11 1.06 9.95 0.45
N ALA A 12 1.06 9.64 -0.85
CA ALA A 12 1.37 8.30 -1.34
C ALA A 12 2.83 7.91 -1.04
N THR A 13 3.77 8.85 -1.12
CA THR A 13 5.17 8.62 -0.75
C THR A 13 5.32 8.42 0.77
N GLU A 14 4.73 9.30 1.58
CA GLU A 14 4.71 9.17 3.04
C GLU A 14 4.08 7.86 3.50
N MET A 15 2.99 7.41 2.84
CA MET A 15 2.37 6.12 3.11
C MET A 15 3.33 4.97 2.81
N ARG A 16 4.02 5.00 1.67
CA ARG A 16 5.02 3.97 1.30
C ARG A 16 6.16 3.88 2.31
N ASP A 17 6.57 4.99 2.89
CA ASP A 17 7.63 5.02 3.89
C ASP A 17 7.16 4.59 5.28
N ASN A 18 5.88 4.78 5.58
CA ASN A 18 5.27 4.35 6.83
C ASN A 18 4.70 2.92 6.80
N LEU A 19 4.92 2.16 5.72
CA LEU A 19 4.48 0.77 5.63
C LEU A 19 5.15 -0.10 6.70
N LYS A 20 4.33 -0.81 7.47
CA LYS A 20 4.77 -1.71 8.53
C LYS A 20 4.28 -3.13 8.29
N LYS A 21 4.97 -4.08 8.93
CA LYS A 21 4.51 -5.47 8.98
C LYS A 21 3.17 -5.53 9.72
N GLY A 22 2.19 -6.20 9.11
CA GLY A 22 0.83 -6.30 9.62
C GLY A 22 -0.16 -5.35 8.94
N ASP A 23 0.31 -4.35 8.19
CA ASP A 23 -0.57 -3.44 7.48
C ASP A 23 -1.32 -4.15 6.35
N LYS A 24 -2.62 -3.87 6.26
CA LYS A 24 -3.46 -4.28 5.13
C LYS A 24 -3.38 -3.25 4.04
N ILE A 25 -2.95 -3.67 2.87
CA ILE A 25 -2.77 -2.80 1.71
C ILE A 25 -3.56 -3.32 0.51
N ILE A 26 -3.81 -2.38 -0.40
CA ILE A 26 -4.25 -2.66 -1.76
C ILE A 26 -3.11 -2.25 -2.68
N THR A 27 -2.66 -3.17 -3.52
CA THR A 27 -1.63 -2.88 -4.52
C THR A 27 -2.23 -2.07 -5.68
N ALA A 28 -1.39 -1.45 -6.50
CA ALA A 28 -1.84 -0.71 -7.68
C ALA A 28 -2.65 -1.56 -8.68
N GLY A 29 -2.52 -2.90 -8.64
CA GLY A 29 -3.31 -3.83 -9.45
C GLY A 29 -4.65 -4.24 -8.83
N GLY A 30 -5.06 -3.63 -7.71
CA GLY A 30 -6.31 -3.98 -7.01
C GLY A 30 -6.22 -5.24 -6.15
N ILE A 31 -5.01 -5.70 -5.83
CA ILE A 31 -4.80 -6.91 -5.03
C ILE A 31 -4.80 -6.54 -3.55
N TYR A 32 -5.62 -7.21 -2.76
CA TYR A 32 -5.63 -7.10 -1.31
C TYR A 32 -4.57 -8.01 -0.72
N GLY A 33 -3.81 -7.50 0.25
CA GLY A 33 -2.82 -8.29 0.96
C GLY A 33 -2.34 -7.65 2.24
N THR A 34 -1.68 -8.46 3.07
CA THR A 34 -1.09 -8.00 4.34
C THR A 34 0.43 -8.01 4.23
N ILE A 35 1.10 -6.94 4.67
CA ILE A 35 2.57 -6.87 4.62
C ILE A 35 3.17 -7.84 5.63
N LYS A 36 3.98 -8.78 5.13
CA LYS A 36 4.78 -9.70 5.95
C LYS A 36 6.17 -9.18 6.22
N LYS A 37 6.80 -8.59 5.21
CA LYS A 37 8.17 -8.12 5.27
C LYS A 37 8.41 -7.02 4.25
N VAL A 38 9.20 -6.03 4.62
CA VAL A 38 9.73 -5.01 3.72
C VAL A 38 11.24 -5.20 3.66
N VAL A 39 11.80 -5.31 2.46
CA VAL A 39 13.24 -5.47 2.23
C VAL A 39 13.65 -4.55 1.09
N ASN A 40 14.31 -3.44 1.43
CA ASN A 40 14.75 -2.42 0.48
C ASN A 40 13.60 -1.95 -0.43
N GLU A 41 13.67 -2.24 -1.72
CA GLU A 41 12.66 -1.89 -2.73
C GLU A 41 11.57 -2.94 -2.92
N LYS A 42 11.66 -4.08 -2.22
CA LYS A 42 10.72 -5.20 -2.32
C LYS A 42 9.87 -5.30 -1.07
N VAL A 43 8.60 -5.64 -1.26
CA VAL A 43 7.63 -5.89 -0.18
C VAL A 43 7.05 -7.28 -0.39
N ILE A 44 7.14 -8.11 0.64
CA ILE A 44 6.49 -9.42 0.69
C ILE A 44 5.13 -9.22 1.33
N ILE A 45 4.09 -9.54 0.57
CA ILE A 45 2.71 -9.48 1.03
C ILE A 45 2.07 -10.85 0.96
N GLN A 46 1.21 -11.13 1.93
CA GLN A 46 0.37 -12.32 1.96
C GLN A 46 -1.01 -11.96 1.43
N THR A 47 -1.44 -12.62 0.35
CA THR A 47 -2.76 -12.39 -0.28
C THR A 47 -3.77 -13.48 0.09
N ALA A 48 -3.30 -14.69 0.38
CA ALA A 48 -4.11 -15.82 0.79
C ALA A 48 -3.35 -16.72 1.80
N PRO A 49 -4.02 -17.67 2.48
CA PRO A 49 -3.35 -18.63 3.35
C PRO A 49 -2.21 -19.34 2.59
N ASN A 50 -1.01 -19.34 3.16
CA ASN A 50 0.22 -19.88 2.54
C ASN A 50 0.63 -19.28 1.18
N THR A 51 0.03 -18.18 0.75
CA THR A 51 0.38 -17.51 -0.52
C THR A 51 1.03 -16.16 -0.22
N GLU A 52 2.34 -16.11 -0.42
CA GLU A 52 3.13 -14.89 -0.32
C GLU A 52 3.62 -14.48 -1.70
N ILE A 53 3.50 -13.19 -2.01
CA ILE A 53 3.97 -12.61 -3.26
C ILE A 53 4.92 -11.45 -2.96
N THR A 54 5.95 -11.33 -3.78
CA THR A 54 6.90 -10.22 -3.68
C THR A 54 6.56 -9.18 -4.74
N ILE A 55 6.29 -7.96 -4.30
CA ILE A 55 6.00 -6.82 -5.16
C ILE A 55 7.02 -5.70 -4.93
N LEU A 56 7.08 -4.74 -5.86
CA LEU A 56 7.87 -3.53 -5.66
C LEU A 56 7.18 -2.60 -4.65
N LYS A 57 7.95 -1.91 -3.81
CA LYS A 57 7.47 -0.91 -2.86
C LYS A 57 6.69 0.21 -3.58
N THR A 58 7.09 0.56 -4.81
CA THR A 58 6.41 1.54 -5.66
C THR A 58 5.00 1.10 -6.09
N SER A 59 4.77 -0.22 -6.18
CA SER A 59 3.48 -0.82 -6.56
C SER A 59 2.49 -0.91 -5.40
N VAL A 60 2.89 -0.54 -4.18
CA VAL A 60 1.96 -0.39 -3.05
C VAL A 60 1.11 0.86 -3.29
N GLY A 61 -0.21 0.65 -3.39
CA GLY A 61 -1.16 1.65 -3.86
C GLY A 61 -1.78 2.46 -2.72
N THR A 62 -2.53 1.79 -1.84
CA THR A 62 -3.25 2.48 -0.75
C THR A 62 -3.41 1.55 0.45
N LEU A 63 -3.42 2.11 1.66
CA LEU A 63 -3.81 1.38 2.87
C LEU A 63 -5.31 1.06 2.77
N GLN A 64 -5.69 -0.17 3.11
CA GLN A 64 -7.10 -0.57 3.08
C GLN A 64 -7.95 0.36 3.98
N GLU A 65 -7.43 0.73 5.16
CA GLU A 65 -8.10 1.63 6.10
C GLU A 65 -8.40 3.03 5.53
N GLU A 66 -7.59 3.53 4.61
CA GLU A 66 -7.85 4.82 3.94
C GLU A 66 -8.93 4.71 2.86
N LEU A 67 -9.10 3.53 2.25
CA LEU A 67 -10.12 3.30 1.24
C LEU A 67 -11.50 3.13 1.89
N ASP A 68 -11.56 2.35 2.97
CA ASP A 68 -12.80 2.11 3.72
C ASP A 68 -13.39 3.43 4.24
N LYS A 69 -12.55 4.33 4.80
CA LYS A 69 -12.97 5.67 5.24
C LYS A 69 -13.49 6.60 4.12
N LYS A 70 -13.14 6.34 2.86
CA LYS A 70 -13.64 7.13 1.72
C LYS A 70 -14.97 6.60 1.16
N LEU A 71 -15.31 5.35 1.45
CA LEU A 71 -16.56 4.74 1.01
C LEU A 71 -17.71 5.04 1.98
N ASP A 72 -17.40 5.32 3.25
CA ASP A 72 -18.37 5.64 4.30
C ASP A 72 -18.83 7.13 4.31
N ASN A 73 -18.45 7.94 3.32
CA ASN A 73 -18.69 9.39 3.29
C ASN A 73 -19.10 9.84 1.87
#